data_AF-A0A925EFM7-F1
#
_entry.id   AF-A0A925EFM7-F1
#
_cell.length_a   1.000
_cell.length_b   1.000
_cell.length_c   1.000
_cell.angle_alpha   90.00
_cell.angle_beta   90.00
_cell.angle_gamma   90.00
#
_symmetry.space_group_name_H-M   'P 1'
#
loop_
_entity.id
_entity.type
_entity.pdbx_description
1 polymer ?
#
loop_
_entity_poly.entity_id
_entity_poly.type
_entity_poly.pdbx_seq_one_letter_code
_entity_poly.pdbx_strand_id
1 'polypeptide(L)'
;MDDLFQQGITAYKAGRRDEARKIFITVAEQNPDNERAWMWMYNVCNTDKGRIHCLKQILRINPKDKKANQLFKQLTASKPMSSSGGVARKATIFISIASVSLISVCCIGYLFFRDKNAISSTSTIEAPIPIEKIIELTISAADAQTAASYSPMPLSTLTLVPSIENVPTATIFIFQLQTNAAQSTEYIYSTNTPFSLATQPPSTLQSAVCSCSGDTRNCGDFSTQSGAQACYNYCVSLGRKDVHGLDGDGNGSACESLP
;
A
#
# COMPACT_ATOMS: atom_id res chain seq x y z
N MET A 1 -9.91 -13.76 -2.45
CA MET A 1 -9.68 -12.43 -1.81
C MET A 1 -8.98 -12.57 -0.47
N ASP A 2 -9.53 -13.36 0.46
CA ASP A 2 -8.97 -13.47 1.81
C ASP A 2 -7.53 -13.98 1.82
N ASP A 3 -7.20 -14.94 0.97
CA ASP A 3 -5.83 -15.45 0.83
C ASP A 3 -4.85 -14.35 0.37
N LEU A 4 -5.19 -13.59 -0.68
CA LEU A 4 -4.37 -12.49 -1.16
C LEU A 4 -4.19 -11.39 -0.11
N PHE A 5 -5.24 -11.08 0.66
CA PHE A 5 -5.15 -10.12 1.75
C PHE A 5 -4.21 -10.60 2.87
N GLN A 6 -4.25 -11.89 3.23
CA GLN A 6 -3.32 -12.47 4.21
C GLN A 6 -1.87 -12.51 3.70
N GLN A 7 -1.66 -12.76 2.39
CA GLN A 7 -0.35 -12.66 1.78
C GLN A 7 0.24 -11.24 1.94
N GLY A 8 -0.58 -10.20 1.73
CA GLY A 8 -0.17 -8.81 1.93
C GLY A 8 0.26 -8.51 3.37
N ILE A 9 -0.50 -9.02 4.36
CA ILE A 9 -0.15 -8.91 5.78
C ILE A 9 1.16 -9.64 6.09
N THR A 10 1.36 -10.81 5.51
CA THR A 10 2.57 -11.62 5.69
C THR A 10 3.80 -10.90 5.13
N ALA A 11 3.70 -10.36 3.91
CA ALA A 11 4.74 -9.54 3.30
C ALA A 11 5.06 -8.30 4.15
N TYR A 12 4.02 -7.62 4.67
CA TYR A 12 4.20 -6.47 5.55
C TYR A 12 4.94 -6.85 6.84
N LYS A 13 4.54 -7.93 7.51
CA LYS A 13 5.19 -8.39 8.75
C LYS A 13 6.64 -8.80 8.53
N ALA A 14 6.95 -9.33 7.35
CA ALA A 14 8.32 -9.68 6.95
C ALA A 14 9.17 -8.47 6.50
N GLY A 15 8.64 -7.24 6.57
CA GLY A 15 9.36 -6.03 6.17
C GLY A 15 9.39 -5.76 4.66
N ARG A 16 8.75 -6.63 3.85
CA ARG A 16 8.66 -6.47 2.39
C ARG A 16 7.58 -5.45 2.02
N ARG A 17 7.88 -4.17 2.27
CA ARG A 17 6.92 -3.05 2.13
C ARG A 17 6.40 -2.87 0.70
N ASP A 18 7.27 -2.97 -0.31
CA ASP A 18 6.86 -2.78 -1.71
C ASP A 18 5.97 -3.91 -2.23
N GLU A 19 6.29 -5.15 -1.84
CA GLU A 19 5.45 -6.32 -2.14
C GLU A 19 4.09 -6.20 -1.47
N ALA A 20 4.07 -5.88 -0.16
CA ALA A 20 2.83 -5.65 0.57
C ALA A 20 1.98 -4.55 -0.07
N ARG A 21 2.60 -3.46 -0.55
CA ARG A 21 1.90 -2.39 -1.27
C ARG A 21 1.22 -2.90 -2.54
N LYS A 22 1.94 -3.63 -3.40
CA LYS A 22 1.36 -4.18 -4.65
C LYS A 22 0.17 -5.09 -4.35
N ILE A 23 0.29 -5.92 -3.31
CA ILE A 23 -0.78 -6.81 -2.89
C ILE A 23 -2.00 -6.00 -2.39
N PHE A 24 -1.79 -5.03 -1.50
CA PHE A 24 -2.91 -4.23 -0.98
C PHE A 24 -3.59 -3.35 -2.03
N ILE A 25 -2.85 -2.87 -3.04
CA ILE A 25 -3.45 -2.20 -4.21
C ILE A 25 -4.40 -3.17 -4.92
N THR A 26 -3.94 -4.39 -5.21
CA THR A 26 -4.76 -5.39 -5.90
C THR A 26 -6.03 -5.72 -5.10
N VAL A 27 -5.91 -5.86 -3.78
CA VAL A 27 -7.06 -6.12 -2.90
C VAL A 27 -8.04 -4.95 -2.89
N ALA A 28 -7.55 -3.70 -2.86
CA ALA A 28 -8.37 -2.49 -2.87
C ALA A 28 -9.05 -2.26 -4.24
N GLU A 29 -8.40 -2.63 -5.35
CA GLU A 29 -8.99 -2.58 -6.70
C GLU A 29 -10.12 -3.62 -6.85
N GLN A 30 -9.93 -4.79 -6.26
CA GLN A 30 -10.92 -5.89 -6.30
C GLN A 30 -12.12 -5.64 -5.38
N ASN A 31 -11.90 -5.02 -4.22
CA ASN A 31 -12.97 -4.61 -3.32
C ASN A 31 -12.70 -3.19 -2.77
N PRO A 32 -13.19 -2.15 -3.47
CA PRO A 32 -13.01 -0.76 -3.08
C PRO A 32 -13.66 -0.38 -1.76
N ASP A 33 -14.62 -1.17 -1.25
CA ASP A 33 -15.30 -0.95 0.02
C ASP A 33 -14.66 -1.72 1.19
N ASN A 34 -13.54 -2.40 0.96
CA ASN A 34 -12.79 -3.06 2.02
C ASN A 34 -11.96 -2.05 2.83
N GLU A 35 -12.56 -1.53 3.90
CA GLU A 35 -11.93 -0.60 4.85
C GLU A 35 -10.55 -1.10 5.35
N ARG A 36 -10.44 -2.40 5.62
CA ARG A 36 -9.19 -3.01 6.13
C ARG A 36 -8.08 -2.96 5.09
N ALA A 37 -8.40 -3.15 3.80
CA ALA A 37 -7.42 -3.04 2.73
C ALA A 37 -6.83 -1.63 2.65
N TRP A 38 -7.68 -0.61 2.72
CA TRP A 38 -7.24 0.79 2.75
C TRP A 38 -6.43 1.14 4.00
N MET A 39 -6.81 0.60 5.17
CA MET A 39 -6.02 0.74 6.40
C MET A 39 -4.62 0.12 6.27
N TRP A 40 -4.51 -1.07 5.68
CA TRP A 40 -3.19 -1.67 5.43
C TRP A 40 -2.40 -0.88 4.37
N MET A 41 -3.07 -0.39 3.33
CA MET A 41 -2.47 0.46 2.30
C MET A 41 -1.87 1.75 2.90
N TYR A 42 -2.57 2.39 3.85
CA TYR A 42 -2.06 3.55 4.58
C TYR A 42 -0.68 3.30 5.22
N ASN A 43 -0.48 2.11 5.81
CA ASN A 43 0.77 1.76 6.49
C ASN A 43 1.95 1.51 5.54
N VAL A 44 1.67 1.23 4.26
CA VAL A 44 2.68 0.99 3.23
C VAL A 44 2.89 2.18 2.30
N CYS A 45 2.10 3.26 2.43
CA CYS A 45 2.32 4.51 1.73
C CYS A 45 3.57 5.24 2.27
N ASN A 46 4.46 5.63 1.34
CA ASN A 46 5.69 6.36 1.68
C ASN A 46 5.49 7.89 1.75
N THR A 47 4.40 8.41 1.18
CA THR A 47 4.14 9.84 1.07
C THR A 47 2.87 10.22 1.81
N ASP A 48 2.85 11.46 2.32
CA ASP A 48 1.66 11.98 3.00
C ASP A 48 0.49 12.12 2.02
N LYS A 49 0.73 12.47 0.75
CA LYS A 49 -0.31 12.45 -0.31
C LYS A 49 -0.97 11.06 -0.43
N GLY A 50 -0.18 9.98 -0.45
CA GLY A 50 -0.69 8.61 -0.50
C GLY A 50 -1.46 8.22 0.76
N ARG A 51 -0.94 8.60 1.94
CA ARG A 51 -1.63 8.38 3.23
C ARG A 51 -2.96 9.11 3.31
N ILE A 52 -3.00 10.38 2.89
CA ILE A 52 -4.21 11.19 2.81
C ILE A 52 -5.23 10.54 1.89
N HIS A 53 -4.82 10.03 0.72
CA HIS A 53 -5.72 9.30 -0.18
C HIS A 53 -6.34 8.07 0.48
N CYS A 54 -5.53 7.24 1.15
CA CYS A 54 -6.03 6.06 1.87
C CYS A 54 -7.05 6.45 2.96
N LEU A 55 -6.77 7.51 3.72
CA LEU A 55 -7.68 8.02 4.75
C LEU A 55 -8.99 8.54 4.17
N LYS A 56 -8.97 9.20 3.00
CA LYS A 56 -10.20 9.60 2.30
C LYS A 56 -11.06 8.38 1.95
N GLN A 57 -10.46 7.28 1.48
CA GLN A 57 -11.20 6.05 1.17
C GLN A 57 -11.77 5.40 2.43
N ILE A 58 -11.00 5.32 3.52
CA ILE A 58 -11.49 4.81 4.81
C ILE A 58 -12.70 5.63 5.28
N LEU A 59 -12.60 6.96 5.24
CA LEU A 59 -13.69 7.86 5.65
C LEU A 59 -14.90 7.85 4.70
N ARG A 60 -14.70 7.51 3.42
CA ARG A 60 -15.80 7.25 2.48
C ARG A 60 -16.61 6.03 2.90
N ILE A 61 -15.93 4.96 3.32
CA ILE A 61 -16.55 3.69 3.73
C ILE A 61 -17.15 3.80 5.14
N ASN A 62 -16.38 4.39 6.07
CA ASN A 62 -16.75 4.57 7.47
C ASN A 62 -16.54 6.03 7.91
N PRO A 63 -17.54 6.91 7.68
CA PRO A 63 -17.44 8.33 8.04
C PRO A 63 -17.30 8.59 9.54
N LYS A 64 -17.62 7.61 10.39
CA LYS A 64 -17.59 7.70 11.85
C LYS A 64 -16.26 7.22 12.45
N ASP A 65 -15.30 6.80 11.62
CA ASP A 65 -13.96 6.44 12.10
C ASP A 65 -13.24 7.68 12.64
N LYS A 66 -13.28 7.82 13.98
CA LYS A 66 -12.63 8.91 14.71
C LYS A 66 -11.12 8.93 14.46
N LYS A 67 -10.48 7.76 14.35
CA LYS A 67 -9.03 7.64 14.17
C LYS A 67 -8.63 8.10 12.77
N ALA A 68 -9.33 7.63 11.73
CA ALA A 68 -9.06 8.06 10.36
C ALA A 68 -9.28 9.58 10.21
N ASN A 69 -10.33 10.13 10.82
CA ASN A 69 -10.62 11.57 10.79
C ASN A 69 -9.52 12.40 11.45
N GLN A 70 -9.02 11.94 12.61
CA GLN A 70 -7.92 12.60 13.32
C GLN A 70 -6.63 12.59 12.49
N LEU A 71 -6.23 11.44 11.94
CA LEU A 71 -5.04 11.31 11.11
C LEU A 71 -5.15 12.16 9.84
N PHE A 72 -6.34 12.22 9.23
CA PHE A 72 -6.58 13.04 8.05
C PHE A 72 -6.38 14.52 8.37
N LYS A 73 -6.99 15.02 9.45
CA LYS A 73 -6.82 16.41 9.92
C LYS A 73 -5.36 16.74 10.18
N GLN A 74 -4.61 15.85 10.84
CA GLN A 74 -3.20 16.05 11.11
C GLN A 74 -2.39 16.21 9.82
N LEU A 75 -2.54 15.28 8.88
CA LEU A 75 -1.79 15.28 7.63
C LEU A 75 -2.18 16.43 6.69
N THR A 76 -3.42 16.93 6.77
CA THR A 76 -3.86 18.09 5.96
C THR A 76 -3.52 19.44 6.60
N ALA A 77 -3.41 19.50 7.93
CA ALA A 77 -3.03 20.72 8.65
C ALA A 77 -1.51 20.96 8.60
N SER A 78 -0.72 19.88 8.57
CA SER A 78 0.70 19.95 8.28
C SER A 78 0.89 20.24 6.77
N LYS A 79 1.19 21.51 6.44
CA LYS A 79 1.65 21.93 5.10
C LYS A 79 2.67 20.91 4.54
N PRO A 80 2.71 20.61 3.22
CA PRO A 80 3.59 19.58 2.66
C PRO A 80 5.06 19.93 2.86
N MET A 81 5.61 19.54 4.00
CA MET A 81 7.02 19.59 4.32
C MET A 81 7.50 18.14 4.29
N SER A 82 7.96 17.75 3.11
CA SER A 82 8.81 16.58 2.83
C SER A 82 9.20 15.76 4.05
N SER A 83 8.35 14.80 4.43
CA SER A 83 8.59 13.83 5.49
C SER A 83 9.07 12.51 4.88
N SER A 84 10.17 12.57 4.13
CA SER A 84 10.93 11.39 3.73
C SER A 84 11.96 11.08 4.83
N GLY A 85 11.46 10.62 5.97
CA GLY A 85 12.27 10.07 7.06
C GLY A 85 12.83 8.69 6.72
N GLY A 86 13.63 8.60 5.67
CA GLY A 86 14.58 7.50 5.50
C GLY A 86 15.78 7.77 6.39
N VAL A 87 15.75 7.28 7.63
CA VAL A 87 16.95 7.24 8.46
C VAL A 87 17.97 6.35 7.74
N ALA A 88 18.93 6.99 7.07
CA ALA A 88 20.17 6.35 6.65
C ALA A 88 20.89 5.89 7.92
N ARG A 89 20.64 4.65 8.35
CA ARG A 89 21.47 3.96 9.34
C ARG A 89 22.79 3.59 8.67
N LYS A 90 23.70 4.56 8.58
CA LYS A 90 25.15 4.31 8.61
C LYS A 90 25.73 5.17 9.72
N ALA A 91 25.63 4.64 10.92
CA ALA A 91 26.43 5.08 12.05
C ALA A 91 27.90 4.83 11.71
N THR A 92 28.65 5.90 11.47
CA THR A 92 30.11 5.87 11.63
C THR A 92 30.48 7.12 12.41
N ILE A 93 30.66 6.87 13.70
CA ILE A 93 30.97 7.80 14.77
C ILE A 93 32.35 8.40 14.48
N PHE A 94 32.40 9.67 14.06
CA PHE A 94 33.58 10.51 14.22
C PHE A 94 33.42 11.33 15.51
N ILE A 95 33.65 10.70 16.65
CA ILE A 95 33.83 11.39 17.93
C ILE A 95 35.08 10.80 18.61
N SER A 96 36.14 11.60 18.56
CA SER A 96 37.35 11.66 19.39
C SER A 96 37.69 10.47 20.33
N ILE A 97 38.88 9.90 20.09
CA ILE A 97 39.56 8.83 20.83
C ILE A 97 40.08 9.34 22.21
N ALA A 98 39.20 9.83 23.08
CA ALA A 98 39.60 10.27 24.43
C ALA A 98 38.72 9.73 25.58
N SER A 99 37.57 9.11 25.31
CA SER A 99 36.64 8.65 26.35
C SER A 99 36.51 7.13 26.50
N VAL A 100 37.06 6.33 25.57
CA VAL A 100 36.95 4.85 25.61
C VAL A 100 37.85 4.21 26.67
N SER A 101 38.90 4.89 27.14
CA SER A 101 39.84 4.33 28.12
C SER A 101 39.30 4.31 29.56
N LEU A 102 38.30 5.14 29.92
CA LEU A 102 37.81 5.18 31.31
C LEU A 102 36.69 4.17 31.59
N ILE A 103 35.89 3.82 30.58
CA ILE A 103 34.77 2.87 30.72
C ILE A 103 35.28 1.42 30.72
N SER A 104 36.37 1.12 30.00
CA SER A 104 37.00 -0.21 30.00
C SER A 104 37.62 -0.57 31.37
N VAL A 105 38.25 0.41 32.04
CA VAL A 105 38.83 0.21 33.38
C VAL A 105 37.74 0.01 34.46
N CYS A 106 36.58 0.67 34.32
CA CYS A 106 35.43 0.46 35.21
C CYS A 106 34.77 -0.91 35.02
N CYS A 107 34.61 -1.39 33.78
CA CYS A 107 34.01 -2.70 33.52
C CYS A 107 34.89 -3.86 34.02
N ILE A 108 36.22 -3.77 33.88
CA ILE A 108 37.14 -4.81 34.37
C ILE A 108 37.17 -4.83 35.92
N GLY A 109 37.14 -3.66 36.58
CA GLY A 109 37.05 -3.58 38.04
C GLY A 109 35.75 -4.16 38.61
N TYR A 110 34.61 -3.95 37.92
CA TYR A 110 33.31 -4.47 38.35
C TYR A 110 33.20 -6.00 38.18
N LEU A 111 33.84 -6.56 37.15
CA LEU A 111 33.86 -8.02 36.92
C LEU A 111 34.75 -8.77 37.93
N PHE A 112 35.83 -8.16 38.42
CA PHE A 112 36.67 -8.75 39.49
C PHE A 112 36.06 -8.61 40.90
N PHE A 113 35.20 -7.61 41.15
CA PHE A 113 34.57 -7.41 42.47
C PHE A 113 33.39 -8.37 42.73
N ARG A 114 32.80 -8.98 41.70
CA ARG A 114 31.74 -9.99 41.85
C ARG A 114 32.24 -11.37 42.32
N ASP A 115 33.53 -11.64 42.20
CA ASP A 115 34.09 -12.97 42.48
C ASP A 115 34.30 -13.21 43.99
N LYS A 116 34.43 -12.16 44.81
CA LYS A 116 34.71 -12.31 46.26
C LYS A 116 33.50 -12.36 47.20
N ASN A 117 32.26 -12.30 46.70
CA ASN A 117 31.07 -12.29 47.57
C ASN A 117 30.16 -13.52 47.43
N ALA A 118 30.61 -14.60 46.76
CA ALA A 118 29.95 -15.90 46.81
C ALA A 118 30.57 -16.75 47.94
N ILE A 119 30.17 -16.44 49.17
CA ILE A 119 30.48 -17.20 50.37
C ILE A 119 29.68 -18.52 50.36
N SER A 120 30.44 -19.60 50.51
CA SER A 120 30.13 -20.91 51.09
C SER A 120 28.66 -21.35 51.21
N SER A 121 28.33 -22.45 50.56
CA SER A 121 27.47 -23.48 51.14
C SER A 121 27.96 -24.85 50.72
N THR A 122 28.88 -25.37 51.54
CA THR A 122 29.20 -26.78 51.68
C THR A 122 27.95 -27.55 52.07
N SER A 123 27.59 -28.59 51.33
CA SER A 123 26.79 -29.71 51.84
C SER A 123 27.05 -30.95 51.01
N THR A 124 28.04 -31.70 51.48
CA THR A 124 28.13 -33.15 51.61
C THR A 124 27.39 -34.06 50.61
N ILE A 125 28.18 -34.83 49.88
CA ILE A 125 27.79 -36.06 49.18
C ILE A 125 27.66 -37.18 50.24
N GLU A 126 26.51 -37.85 50.29
CA GLU A 126 26.37 -39.20 50.86
C GLU A 126 25.56 -40.09 49.90
N ALA A 127 25.84 -41.39 49.94
CA ALA A 127 25.66 -42.43 48.91
C ALA A 127 24.19 -42.94 48.73
N PRO A 128 23.91 -43.92 47.81
CA PRO A 128 22.59 -44.16 47.21
C PRO A 128 21.74 -45.33 47.81
N ILE A 129 20.52 -45.49 47.25
CA ILE A 129 19.46 -46.57 47.29
C ILE A 129 18.53 -46.67 48.53
N PRO A 130 17.25 -47.17 48.46
CA PRO A 130 16.55 -47.89 47.37
C PRO A 130 15.11 -47.44 46.99
N ILE A 131 14.59 -48.03 45.90
CA ILE A 131 13.25 -47.94 45.33
C ILE A 131 12.27 -48.80 46.13
N GLU A 132 11.34 -48.22 46.90
CA GLU A 132 10.05 -48.81 47.29
C GLU A 132 9.11 -47.72 47.85
N LYS A 133 8.37 -47.00 46.99
CA LYS A 133 7.05 -46.43 47.35
C LYS A 133 6.29 -45.92 46.12
N ILE A 134 6.00 -46.86 45.21
CA ILE A 134 4.98 -46.66 44.18
C ILE A 134 3.77 -47.47 44.65
N ILE A 135 2.58 -46.85 44.67
CA ILE A 135 1.24 -47.35 45.00
C ILE A 135 0.73 -46.91 46.40
N GLU A 136 -0.58 -46.57 46.42
CA GLU A 136 -1.43 -45.97 47.48
C GLU A 136 -1.35 -44.43 47.56
N LEU A 137 -2.39 -43.62 47.37
CA LEU A 137 -3.86 -43.78 47.41
C LEU A 137 -4.48 -42.80 46.38
N THR A 138 -5.20 -43.25 45.36
CA THR A 138 -6.67 -43.34 45.29
C THR A 138 -7.49 -42.07 45.63
N ILE A 139 -8.12 -41.55 44.56
CA ILE A 139 -9.53 -41.11 44.42
C ILE A 139 -9.92 -39.72 44.96
N SER A 140 -10.23 -38.81 44.04
CA SER A 140 -11.51 -38.10 44.04
C SER A 140 -12.05 -37.98 42.62
N ALA A 141 -13.35 -38.29 42.49
CA ALA A 141 -14.11 -38.44 41.27
C ALA A 141 -14.83 -37.14 40.86
N ALA A 142 -15.43 -37.19 39.65
CA ALA A 142 -16.41 -36.29 39.03
C ALA A 142 -15.85 -34.89 38.62
N ASP A 143 -16.02 -34.40 37.39
CA ASP A 143 -17.25 -34.40 36.60
C ASP A 143 -17.10 -34.92 35.16
N ALA A 144 -18.18 -35.56 34.73
CA ALA A 144 -18.45 -36.03 33.38
C ALA A 144 -19.24 -34.98 32.59
N GLN A 145 -19.29 -35.22 31.27
CA GLN A 145 -20.20 -34.65 30.25
C GLN A 145 -19.70 -33.32 29.66
N THR A 146 -19.51 -33.16 28.35
CA THR A 146 -20.10 -33.87 27.21
C THR A 146 -19.26 -33.58 25.96
N ALA A 147 -18.76 -34.62 25.31
CA ALA A 147 -18.35 -34.58 23.93
C ALA A 147 -19.59 -34.68 23.04
N ALA A 148 -19.99 -33.57 22.41
CA ALA A 148 -20.82 -33.59 21.21
C ALA A 148 -19.84 -33.60 20.03
N SER A 149 -19.58 -34.73 19.36
CA SER A 149 -20.47 -35.35 18.36
C SER A 149 -21.03 -34.32 17.39
N TYR A 150 -20.17 -33.71 16.58
CA TYR A 150 -20.57 -33.10 15.32
C TYR A 150 -20.36 -34.12 14.20
N SER A 151 -21.41 -34.91 13.95
CA SER A 151 -21.58 -35.60 12.67
C SER A 151 -21.94 -34.56 11.60
N PRO A 152 -21.32 -34.58 10.41
CA PRO A 152 -21.75 -33.74 9.30
C PRO A 152 -23.09 -34.27 8.76
N MET A 153 -24.16 -33.47 8.87
CA MET A 153 -25.43 -33.75 8.21
C MET A 153 -25.34 -33.46 6.71
N PRO A 154 -26.06 -34.23 5.89
CA PRO A 154 -25.85 -34.28 4.44
C PRO A 154 -26.33 -33.03 3.69
N LEU A 155 -25.52 -32.71 2.69
CA LEU A 155 -25.73 -31.80 1.57
C LEU A 155 -27.12 -31.97 0.94
N SER A 156 -28.02 -31.02 1.18
CA SER A 156 -29.26 -30.89 0.40
C SER A 156 -28.94 -30.23 -0.93
N THR A 157 -28.60 -31.05 -1.92
CA THR A 157 -28.44 -30.66 -3.31
C THR A 157 -29.81 -30.35 -3.90
N LEU A 158 -30.23 -29.08 -3.88
CA LEU A 158 -31.33 -28.59 -4.69
C LEU A 158 -30.84 -28.42 -6.14
N THR A 159 -30.99 -29.50 -6.90
CA THR A 159 -31.00 -29.47 -8.37
C THR A 159 -32.22 -28.68 -8.84
N LEU A 160 -32.04 -27.38 -9.06
CA LEU A 160 -32.94 -26.60 -9.89
C LEU A 160 -32.49 -26.77 -11.34
N VAL A 161 -33.25 -27.58 -12.07
CA VAL A 161 -33.19 -27.69 -13.53
C VAL A 161 -34.05 -26.56 -14.10
N PRO A 162 -33.48 -25.54 -14.77
CA PRO A 162 -34.27 -24.71 -15.66
C PRO A 162 -34.44 -25.46 -16.98
N SER A 163 -35.65 -25.98 -17.20
CA SER A 163 -36.12 -26.32 -18.54
C SER A 163 -36.27 -25.01 -19.32
N ILE A 164 -35.34 -24.74 -20.22
CA ILE A 164 -35.48 -23.64 -21.18
C ILE A 164 -35.78 -24.29 -22.53
N GLU A 165 -37.05 -24.58 -22.73
CA GLU A 165 -37.63 -24.69 -24.06
C GLU A 165 -37.46 -23.35 -24.78
N ASN A 166 -37.17 -23.47 -26.07
CA ASN A 166 -37.35 -22.47 -27.12
C ASN A 166 -36.19 -21.51 -27.39
N VAL A 167 -35.35 -22.00 -28.31
CA VAL A 167 -34.57 -21.25 -29.30
C VAL A 167 -35.50 -20.40 -30.17
N PRO A 168 -35.29 -19.08 -30.27
CA PRO A 168 -35.52 -18.36 -31.52
C PRO A 168 -34.18 -18.17 -32.23
N THR A 169 -34.06 -18.81 -33.39
CA THR A 169 -33.07 -18.51 -34.42
C THR A 169 -33.27 -17.06 -34.86
N ALA A 170 -32.51 -16.14 -34.26
CA ALA A 170 -32.41 -14.76 -34.75
C ALA A 170 -31.20 -14.67 -35.67
N THR A 171 -31.51 -14.82 -36.96
CA THR A 171 -30.78 -14.39 -38.15
C THR A 171 -29.65 -13.39 -37.89
N ILE A 172 -28.43 -13.77 -38.30
CA ILE A 172 -27.27 -12.88 -38.42
C ILE A 172 -27.65 -11.74 -39.38
N PHE A 173 -27.92 -10.57 -38.82
CA PHE A 173 -28.04 -9.34 -39.58
C PHE A 173 -26.63 -8.76 -39.72
N ILE A 174 -25.99 -9.03 -40.86
CA ILE A 174 -24.77 -8.32 -41.27
C ILE A 174 -25.18 -6.87 -41.56
N PHE A 175 -25.07 -6.00 -40.56
CA PHE A 175 -25.20 -4.56 -40.77
C PHE A 175 -23.96 -4.10 -41.55
N GLN A 176 -24.14 -3.87 -42.85
CA GLN A 176 -23.14 -3.23 -43.69
C GLN A 176 -22.85 -1.84 -43.11
N LEU A 177 -21.62 -1.62 -42.64
CA LEU A 177 -21.11 -0.27 -42.36
C LEU A 177 -20.94 0.45 -43.70
N GLN A 178 -22.00 1.13 -44.15
CA GLN A 178 -21.90 2.15 -45.17
C GLN A 178 -21.03 3.29 -44.62
N THR A 179 -19.81 3.38 -45.15
CA THR A 179 -18.93 4.53 -45.02
C THR A 179 -19.53 5.70 -45.81
N ASN A 180 -20.45 6.44 -45.20
CA ASN A 180 -20.86 7.73 -45.74
C ASN A 180 -19.80 8.76 -45.36
N ALA A 181 -18.98 9.09 -46.35
CA ALA A 181 -18.16 10.28 -46.38
C ALA A 181 -19.10 11.50 -46.23
N ALA A 182 -19.08 12.12 -45.04
CA ALA A 182 -19.75 13.40 -44.85
C ALA A 182 -18.93 14.47 -45.56
N GLN A 183 -19.46 14.89 -46.70
CA GLN A 183 -19.03 16.02 -47.49
C GLN A 183 -19.03 17.29 -46.64
N SER A 184 -17.92 18.02 -46.69
CA SER A 184 -17.75 19.37 -46.18
C SER A 184 -18.61 20.34 -47.00
N THR A 185 -19.72 20.81 -46.45
CA THR A 185 -20.40 22.00 -46.95
C THR A 185 -19.80 23.24 -46.28
N GLU A 186 -19.17 24.07 -47.10
CA GLU A 186 -18.70 25.41 -46.80
C GLU A 186 -19.80 26.27 -46.17
N TYR A 187 -19.48 26.95 -45.08
CA TYR A 187 -20.12 28.23 -44.75
C TYR A 187 -19.04 29.25 -44.41
N ILE A 188 -18.97 30.24 -45.30
CA ILE A 188 -18.11 31.41 -45.25
C ILE A 188 -18.65 32.37 -44.17
N TYR A 189 -17.82 32.68 -43.17
CA TYR A 189 -17.85 33.97 -42.51
C TYR A 189 -16.43 34.50 -42.39
N SER A 190 -16.08 35.36 -43.34
CA SER A 190 -14.96 36.29 -43.26
C SER A 190 -15.27 37.38 -42.23
N THR A 191 -14.46 37.47 -41.19
CA THR A 191 -14.14 38.77 -40.57
C THR A 191 -12.67 38.78 -40.18
N ASN A 192 -11.94 39.67 -40.84
CA ASN A 192 -10.50 39.80 -40.83
C ASN A 192 -9.96 40.15 -39.44
N THR A 193 -9.09 39.30 -38.92
CA THR A 193 -8.04 39.67 -37.97
C THR A 193 -6.73 39.06 -38.46
N PRO A 194 -5.61 39.82 -38.52
CA PRO A 194 -4.35 39.29 -39.01
C PRO A 194 -3.80 38.27 -38.02
N PHE A 195 -4.17 37.01 -38.20
CA PHE A 195 -3.54 35.89 -37.53
C PHE A 195 -2.14 35.74 -38.13
N SER A 196 -1.14 36.14 -37.35
CA SER A 196 0.25 35.96 -37.72
C SER A 196 0.51 34.47 -37.91
N LEU A 197 0.89 34.13 -39.14
CA LEU A 197 1.30 32.81 -39.58
C LEU A 197 2.61 32.44 -38.87
N ALA A 198 2.50 31.97 -37.63
CA ALA A 198 3.57 31.19 -37.02
C ALA A 198 3.40 29.75 -37.46
N THR A 199 4.08 29.41 -38.55
CA THR A 199 4.53 28.06 -38.90
C THR A 199 5.01 27.34 -37.63
N GLN A 200 4.18 26.51 -37.01
CA GLN A 200 4.68 25.57 -36.02
C GLN A 200 5.22 24.33 -36.77
N PRO A 201 6.53 24.04 -36.68
CA PRO A 201 7.11 22.83 -37.25
C PRO A 201 6.53 21.60 -36.55
N PRO A 202 6.62 20.40 -37.17
CA PRO A 202 6.08 19.18 -36.58
C PRO A 202 6.73 18.95 -35.21
N SER A 203 5.91 18.92 -34.15
CA SER A 203 6.35 18.70 -32.78
C SER A 203 6.81 17.25 -32.57
N THR A 204 7.97 16.89 -33.12
CA THR A 204 8.60 15.57 -32.98
C THR A 204 9.70 15.54 -31.91
N LEU A 205 9.74 16.52 -30.98
CA LEU A 205 10.79 16.58 -29.95
C LEU A 205 10.30 16.79 -28.49
N GLN A 206 9.00 16.92 -28.23
CA GLN A 206 8.49 17.15 -26.86
C GLN A 206 8.32 15.87 -26.02
N SER A 207 8.30 14.69 -26.65
CA SER A 207 8.21 13.39 -25.97
C SER A 207 9.47 13.05 -25.14
N ALA A 208 10.58 13.76 -25.36
CA ALA A 208 11.87 13.46 -24.73
C ALA A 208 12.07 14.13 -23.34
N VAL A 209 11.16 15.00 -22.88
CA VAL A 209 11.41 15.82 -21.67
C VAL A 209 10.81 15.22 -20.38
N CYS A 210 9.87 14.28 -20.49
CA CYS A 210 9.26 13.65 -19.33
C CYS A 210 9.67 12.19 -19.13
N SER A 211 10.49 11.96 -18.11
CA SER A 211 10.83 10.62 -17.63
C SER A 211 9.76 10.14 -16.66
N CYS A 212 8.91 9.20 -17.10
CA CYS A 212 7.90 8.56 -16.25
C CYS A 212 8.50 7.50 -15.29
N SER A 213 9.81 7.56 -15.03
CA SER A 213 10.53 6.57 -14.22
C SER A 213 10.30 6.76 -12.72
N GLY A 214 9.79 7.92 -12.31
CA GLY A 214 9.47 8.26 -10.93
C GLY A 214 8.99 9.70 -10.81
N ASP A 215 8.77 10.16 -9.57
CA ASP A 215 8.30 11.51 -9.26
C ASP A 215 9.44 12.54 -9.34
N THR A 216 9.82 12.92 -10.56
CA THR A 216 10.98 13.81 -10.82
C THR A 216 10.61 15.17 -11.44
N ARG A 217 9.33 15.44 -11.67
CA ARG A 217 8.83 16.65 -12.34
C ARG A 217 7.63 17.19 -11.58
N ASN A 218 7.58 18.51 -11.39
CA ASN A 218 6.48 19.24 -10.78
C ASN A 218 6.00 20.34 -11.72
N CYS A 219 4.87 20.98 -11.41
CA CYS A 219 4.35 22.09 -12.21
C CYS A 219 5.36 23.23 -12.41
N GLY A 220 6.24 23.50 -11.44
CA GLY A 220 7.29 24.53 -11.57
C GLY A 220 8.37 24.23 -12.61
N ASP A 221 8.47 23.00 -13.10
CA ASP A 221 9.43 22.61 -14.15
C ASP A 221 8.92 22.93 -15.55
N PHE A 222 7.65 23.35 -15.68
CA PHE A 222 7.00 23.66 -16.94
C PHE A 222 6.75 25.17 -17.02
N SER A 223 7.09 25.75 -18.16
CA SER A 223 6.79 27.16 -18.44
C SER A 223 5.34 27.39 -18.84
N THR A 224 4.59 26.34 -19.18
CA THR A 224 3.20 26.41 -19.66
C THR A 224 2.38 25.21 -19.18
N GLN A 225 1.06 25.41 -19.02
CA GLN A 225 0.10 24.35 -18.69
C GLN A 225 0.11 23.26 -19.76
N SER A 226 0.14 23.64 -21.04
CA SER A 226 0.17 22.70 -22.16
C SER A 226 1.38 21.76 -22.13
N GLY A 227 2.55 22.23 -21.69
CA GLY A 227 3.74 21.40 -21.50
C GLY A 227 3.59 20.38 -20.38
N ALA A 228 3.00 20.79 -19.24
CA ALA A 228 2.68 19.89 -18.14
C ALA A 228 1.62 18.85 -18.54
N GLN A 229 0.61 19.27 -19.29
CA GLN A 229 -0.43 18.39 -19.84
C GLN A 229 0.14 17.33 -20.77
N ALA A 230 1.07 17.70 -21.66
CA ALA A 230 1.72 16.75 -22.55
C ALA A 230 2.50 15.68 -21.77
N CYS A 231 3.20 16.07 -20.71
CA CYS A 231 3.89 15.14 -19.81
C CYS A 231 2.91 14.18 -19.11
N TYR A 232 1.83 14.71 -18.54
CA TYR A 232 0.79 13.92 -17.89
C TYR A 232 0.19 12.88 -18.86
N ASN A 233 -0.26 13.34 -20.04
CA ASN A 233 -0.84 12.48 -21.07
C ASN A 233 0.13 11.38 -21.52
N TYR A 234 1.42 11.71 -21.64
CA TYR A 234 2.46 10.76 -21.99
C TYR A 234 2.60 9.66 -20.94
N CYS A 235 2.73 10.00 -19.65
CA CYS A 235 2.85 9.00 -18.59
C CYS A 235 1.57 8.17 -18.41
N VAL A 236 0.39 8.78 -18.59
CA VAL A 236 -0.88 8.07 -18.61
C VAL A 236 -0.94 7.07 -19.76
N SER A 237 -0.49 7.44 -20.96
CA SER A 237 -0.48 6.53 -22.13
C SER A 237 0.45 5.33 -21.96
N LEU A 238 1.52 5.47 -21.16
CA LEU A 238 2.40 4.37 -20.76
C LEU A 238 1.84 3.50 -19.61
N GLY A 239 0.60 3.76 -19.18
CA GLY A 239 -0.04 3.04 -18.06
C GLY A 239 0.52 3.40 -16.68
N ARG A 240 1.32 4.47 -16.59
CA ARG A 240 1.98 4.91 -15.34
C ARG A 240 1.11 5.85 -14.50
N LYS A 241 -0.05 6.26 -15.04
CA LYS A 241 -0.98 7.23 -14.43
C LYS A 241 -0.24 8.55 -14.13
N ASP A 242 -0.72 9.33 -13.15
CA ASP A 242 -0.09 10.57 -12.71
C ASP A 242 1.14 10.32 -11.81
N VAL A 243 2.22 9.80 -12.40
CA VAL A 243 3.47 9.46 -11.69
C VAL A 243 4.13 10.68 -11.04
N HIS A 244 3.91 11.86 -11.60
CA HIS A 244 4.49 13.14 -11.20
C HIS A 244 3.56 13.99 -10.33
N GLY A 245 2.32 13.54 -10.10
CA GLY A 245 1.37 14.29 -9.29
C GLY A 245 0.94 15.63 -9.90
N LEU A 246 1.00 15.77 -11.24
CA LEU A 246 0.71 17.02 -11.95
C LEU A 246 -0.79 17.35 -11.95
N ASP A 247 -1.64 16.33 -11.81
CA ASP A 247 -3.10 16.43 -11.74
C ASP A 247 -3.53 16.22 -10.27
N GLY A 248 -3.62 17.34 -9.54
CA GLY A 248 -3.81 17.33 -8.10
C GLY A 248 -5.21 16.91 -7.66
N ASP A 249 -6.23 17.24 -8.45
CA ASP A 249 -7.63 16.95 -8.20
C ASP A 249 -8.14 15.71 -8.95
N GLY A 250 -7.36 15.19 -9.90
CA GLY A 250 -7.64 13.95 -10.63
C GLY A 250 -8.67 14.16 -11.74
N ASN A 251 -8.81 15.39 -12.24
CA ASN A 251 -9.82 15.76 -13.22
C ASN A 251 -9.35 15.54 -14.68
N GLY A 252 -8.09 15.14 -14.88
CA GLY A 252 -7.47 14.96 -16.19
C GLY A 252 -6.65 16.16 -16.70
N SER A 253 -6.70 17.29 -15.99
CA SER A 253 -6.00 18.52 -16.32
C SER A 253 -4.79 18.71 -15.41
N ALA A 254 -3.60 18.72 -16.00
CA ALA A 254 -2.35 18.89 -15.27
C ALA A 254 -2.05 20.37 -15.06
N CYS A 255 -1.59 20.73 -13.85
CA CYS A 255 -1.00 22.03 -13.52
C CYS A 255 -1.82 23.24 -13.99
N GLU A 256 -3.13 23.26 -13.73
CA GLU A 256 -4.08 24.30 -14.17
C GLU A 256 -3.74 25.73 -13.73
N SER A 257 -2.79 25.90 -12.79
CA SER A 257 -2.29 27.20 -12.35
C SER A 257 -1.21 27.81 -13.24
N LEU A 258 -0.70 27.06 -14.22
CA LEU A 258 0.27 27.55 -15.19
C LEU A 258 -0.40 28.33 -16.34
N PRO A 259 0.31 29.28 -16.97
CA PRO A 259 -0.17 29.99 -18.15
C PRO A 259 -0.27 29.11 -19.40
#